data_AF-A0A6M2A3Z3-F1
#
_entry.id   AF-A0A6M2A3Z3-F1
#
_cell.length_a   1.000
_cell.length_b   1.000
_cell.length_c   1.000
_cell.angle_alpha   90.00
_cell.angle_beta   90.00
_cell.angle_gamma   90.00
#
_symmetry.space_group_name_H-M   'P 1'
#
loop_
_entity.id
_entity.type
_entity.pdbx_description
1 polymer ?
#
loop_
_entity_poly.entity_id
_entity_poly.type
_entity_poly.pdbx_seq_one_letter_code
_entity_poly.pdbx_strand_id
1 'polypeptide(L)'
;MIHFTHPSGITYQFIPPESHRDCLDARAYQYFFDSYTLNHQGYFKEAFVLLEKAIHIPGGICDPNFRALLYQCKATTLYNQGLYKEALKTAELAREIPSFSQPLVQFDLQILKVNIYRKLKMYEDALSKAEQCIENQLSLPFLGQGKNFSN
;
A
#
# COMPACT_ATOMS: atom_id res chain seq x y z
N MET A 1 -10.52 15.17 15.94
CA MET A 1 -9.32 14.76 15.20
C MET A 1 -8.96 13.36 15.67
N ILE A 2 -8.92 12.37 14.78
CA ILE A 2 -8.54 11.00 15.15
C ILE A 2 -7.16 10.73 14.58
N HIS A 3 -6.25 10.23 15.41
CA HIS A 3 -4.89 9.89 15.00
C HIS A 3 -4.80 8.36 14.88
N PHE A 4 -4.35 7.88 13.72
CA PHE A 4 -4.20 6.45 13.47
C PHE A 4 -2.76 6.10 13.21
N THR A 5 -2.16 5.32 14.10
CA THR A 5 -0.79 4.86 13.94
C THR A 5 -0.77 3.51 13.25
N HIS A 6 -0.26 3.46 12.01
CA HIS A 6 0.07 2.23 11.31
C HIS A 6 1.07 1.40 12.14
N PRO A 7 1.10 0.06 12.05
CA PRO A 7 2.07 -0.78 12.77
C PRO A 7 3.55 -0.43 12.53
N SER A 8 3.85 0.35 11.48
CA SER A 8 5.18 0.91 11.20
C SER A 8 5.47 2.25 11.91
N GLY A 9 4.57 2.73 12.77
CA GLY A 9 4.72 3.97 13.54
C GLY A 9 4.22 5.25 12.83
N ILE A 10 3.68 5.14 11.62
CA ILE A 10 3.16 6.30 10.87
C ILE A 10 1.79 6.69 11.42
N THR A 11 1.65 7.92 11.93
CA THR A 11 0.36 8.44 12.38
C THR A 11 -0.32 9.23 11.28
N TYR A 12 -1.43 8.70 10.75
CA TYR A 12 -2.33 9.39 9.86
C TYR A 12 -3.31 10.25 10.66
N GLN A 13 -3.43 11.52 10.29
CA GLN A 13 -4.38 12.44 10.88
C GLN A 13 -5.69 12.40 10.10
N PHE A 14 -6.75 11.90 10.74
CA PHE A 14 -8.11 12.00 10.23
C PHE A 14 -8.73 13.33 10.70
N ILE A 15 -8.93 14.24 9.76
CA ILE A 15 -9.69 15.47 9.95
C ILE A 15 -11.13 15.17 9.52
N PRO A 16 -12.14 15.37 10.38
CA PRO A 16 -13.54 15.15 10.01
C PRO A 16 -13.93 16.05 8.83
N PRO A 17 -14.79 15.55 7.93
CA PRO A 17 -15.16 16.29 6.72
C PRO A 17 -16.00 17.54 7.01
N GLU A 18 -15.65 18.69 6.39
CA GLU A 18 -16.39 19.95 6.52
C GLU A 18 -17.34 20.22 5.33
N SER A 19 -17.19 19.49 4.23
CA SER A 19 -18.01 19.58 3.00
C SER A 19 -18.52 18.22 2.50
N HIS A 20 -19.53 18.22 1.62
CA HIS A 20 -20.06 16.99 0.99
C HIS A 20 -18.98 16.19 0.23
N ARG A 21 -17.95 16.88 -0.28
CA ARG A 21 -16.81 16.23 -0.94
C ARG A 21 -15.92 15.52 0.08
N ASP A 22 -15.70 16.13 1.24
CA ASP A 22 -14.96 15.50 2.34
C ASP A 22 -15.73 14.29 2.90
N CYS A 23 -17.07 14.30 2.89
CA CYS A 23 -17.90 13.15 3.29
C CYS A 23 -17.72 11.93 2.38
N LEU A 24 -17.40 12.14 1.09
CA LEU A 24 -17.12 11.06 0.15
C LEU A 24 -15.74 10.46 0.45
N ASP A 25 -14.74 11.29 0.72
CA ASP A 25 -13.42 10.81 1.16
C ASP A 25 -13.52 10.02 2.49
N ALA A 26 -14.32 10.49 3.45
CA ALA A 26 -14.54 9.79 4.73
C ALA A 26 -15.12 8.37 4.54
N ARG A 27 -16.01 8.16 3.56
CA ARG A 27 -16.54 6.84 3.24
C ARG A 27 -15.53 5.95 2.53
N ALA A 28 -14.67 6.51 1.66
CA ALA A 28 -13.56 5.75 1.08
C ALA A 28 -12.56 5.31 2.15
N TYR A 29 -12.26 6.17 3.13
CA TYR A 29 -11.45 5.80 4.30
C TYR A 29 -12.07 4.67 5.11
N GLN A 30 -13.39 4.69 5.34
CA GLN A 30 -14.05 3.59 6.04
C GLN A 30 -13.90 2.26 5.28
N TYR A 31 -14.19 2.25 3.98
CA TYR A 31 -13.99 1.05 3.17
C TYR A 31 -12.54 0.56 3.18
N PHE A 32 -11.58 1.49 3.16
CA PHE A 32 -10.17 1.17 3.30
C PHE A 32 -9.88 0.46 4.64
N PHE A 33 -10.30 1.03 5.78
CA PHE A 33 -10.03 0.45 7.10
C PHE A 33 -10.70 -0.93 7.28
N ASP A 34 -11.94 -1.06 6.84
CA ASP A 34 -12.66 -2.32 6.90
C ASP A 34 -11.96 -3.37 6.01
N SER A 35 -11.53 -2.99 4.80
CA SER A 35 -10.79 -3.89 3.90
C SER A 35 -9.43 -4.32 4.48
N TYR A 36 -8.76 -3.42 5.20
CA TYR A 36 -7.48 -3.71 5.82
C TYR A 36 -7.64 -4.73 6.96
N THR A 37 -8.68 -4.54 7.78
CA THR A 37 -9.05 -5.50 8.84
C THR A 37 -9.40 -6.87 8.25
N LEU A 38 -10.23 -6.91 7.21
CA LEU A 38 -10.61 -8.16 6.54
C LEU A 38 -9.41 -8.88 5.92
N ASN A 39 -8.46 -8.14 5.33
CA ASN A 39 -7.21 -8.71 4.84
C ASN A 39 -6.41 -9.40 5.95
N HIS A 40 -6.26 -8.77 7.11
CA HIS A 40 -5.54 -9.36 8.25
C HIS A 40 -6.24 -10.60 8.80
N GLN A 41 -7.56 -10.67 8.68
CA GLN A 41 -8.36 -11.83 9.06
C GLN A 41 -8.41 -12.94 8.01
N GLY A 42 -7.82 -12.73 6.83
CA GLY A 42 -7.82 -13.69 5.72
C GLY A 42 -9.06 -13.65 4.82
N TYR A 43 -9.99 -12.73 5.06
CA TYR A 43 -11.20 -12.51 4.25
C TYR A 43 -10.88 -11.67 3.01
N PHE A 44 -10.02 -12.20 2.14
CA PHE A 44 -9.44 -11.44 1.03
C PHE A 44 -10.46 -11.06 -0.05
N LYS A 45 -11.50 -11.87 -0.28
CA LYS A 45 -12.53 -11.57 -1.29
C LYS A 45 -13.40 -10.40 -0.86
N GLU A 46 -13.79 -10.39 0.40
CA GLU A 46 -14.56 -9.33 1.04
C GLU A 46 -13.76 -8.04 1.11
N ALA A 47 -12.48 -8.13 1.49
CA ALA A 47 -11.55 -7.00 1.45
C ALA A 47 -11.45 -6.38 0.05
N PHE A 48 -11.33 -7.22 -0.98
CA PHE A 48 -11.29 -6.77 -2.37
C PHE A 48 -12.54 -5.98 -2.78
N VAL A 49 -13.73 -6.48 -2.41
CA VAL A 49 -14.99 -5.78 -2.70
C VAL A 49 -15.04 -4.39 -2.06
N LEU A 50 -14.53 -4.24 -0.82
CA LEU A 50 -14.48 -2.94 -0.17
C LEU A 50 -13.45 -2.00 -0.82
N LEU A 51 -12.31 -2.52 -1.24
CA LEU A 51 -11.31 -1.75 -1.99
C LEU A 51 -11.86 -1.27 -3.34
N GLU A 52 -12.63 -2.09 -4.05
CA GLU A 52 -13.33 -1.66 -5.28
C GLU A 52 -14.32 -0.54 -5.01
N LYS A 53 -15.09 -0.63 -3.91
CA LYS A 53 -16.01 0.44 -3.50
C LYS A 53 -15.30 1.73 -3.14
N ALA A 54 -14.14 1.65 -2.49
CA ALA A 54 -13.33 2.81 -2.15
C ALA A 54 -12.77 3.49 -3.41
N ILE A 55 -12.19 2.72 -4.33
CA ILE A 55 -11.57 3.22 -5.57
C ILE A 55 -12.61 3.87 -6.50
N HIS A 56 -13.83 3.31 -6.56
CA HIS A 56 -14.91 3.78 -7.42
C HIS A 56 -15.92 4.67 -6.68
N ILE A 57 -15.52 5.31 -5.59
CA ILE A 57 -16.44 6.17 -4.85
C ILE A 57 -16.93 7.33 -5.74
N PRO A 58 -18.22 7.68 -5.71
CA PRO A 58 -18.73 8.81 -6.47
C PRO A 58 -17.98 10.09 -6.11
N GLY A 59 -17.57 10.88 -7.11
CA GLY A 59 -16.74 12.07 -6.91
C GLY A 59 -15.23 11.81 -6.97
N GLY A 60 -14.80 10.55 -6.94
CA GLY A 60 -13.40 10.16 -7.01
C GLY A 60 -12.60 10.51 -5.76
N ILE A 61 -11.34 10.09 -5.74
CA ILE A 61 -10.42 10.32 -4.63
C ILE A 61 -9.53 11.50 -4.99
N CYS A 62 -9.63 12.57 -4.21
CA CYS A 62 -8.88 13.80 -4.48
C CYS A 62 -7.41 13.70 -4.04
N ASP A 63 -7.13 13.01 -2.93
CA ASP A 63 -5.77 12.79 -2.45
C ASP A 63 -5.08 11.68 -3.26
N PRO A 64 -4.06 12.00 -4.08
CA PRO A 64 -3.38 10.98 -4.85
C PRO A 64 -2.55 10.03 -3.98
N ASN A 65 -2.10 10.43 -2.78
CA ASN A 65 -1.43 9.52 -1.85
C ASN A 65 -2.40 8.45 -1.37
N PHE A 66 -3.58 8.86 -0.91
CA PHE A 66 -4.60 7.92 -0.47
C PHE A 66 -5.08 7.01 -1.61
N ARG A 67 -5.23 7.56 -2.83
CA ARG A 67 -5.52 6.76 -4.01
C ARG A 67 -4.45 5.69 -4.24
N ALA A 68 -3.17 6.04 -4.14
CA ALA A 68 -2.09 5.08 -4.32
C ALA A 68 -2.04 4.01 -3.22
N LEU A 69 -2.34 4.39 -1.97
CA LEU A 69 -2.48 3.45 -0.86
C LEU A 69 -3.59 2.42 -1.12
N LEU A 70 -4.73 2.83 -1.68
CA LEU A 70 -5.81 1.92 -2.06
C LEU A 70 -5.38 0.91 -3.13
N TYR A 71 -4.67 1.36 -4.16
CA TYR A 71 -4.13 0.45 -5.18
C TYR A 71 -3.07 -0.50 -4.59
N GLN A 72 -2.24 -0.03 -3.68
CA GLN A 72 -1.29 -0.89 -2.96
C GLN A 72 -2.01 -1.96 -2.13
N CYS A 73 -3.01 -1.59 -1.32
CA CYS A 73 -3.79 -2.55 -0.56
C CYS A 73 -4.53 -3.53 -1.45
N LYS A 74 -5.05 -3.09 -2.59
CA LYS A 74 -5.65 -3.98 -3.60
C LYS A 74 -4.63 -4.97 -4.17
N ALA A 75 -3.43 -4.51 -4.50
CA ALA A 75 -2.35 -5.38 -4.96
C ALA A 75 -1.97 -6.43 -3.90
N THR A 76 -1.84 -6.03 -2.63
CA THR A 76 -1.59 -6.96 -1.51
C THR A 76 -2.72 -7.97 -1.35
N THR A 77 -3.96 -7.52 -1.45
CA THR A 77 -5.15 -8.40 -1.37
C THR A 77 -5.13 -9.45 -2.48
N LEU A 78 -4.86 -9.04 -3.72
CA LEU A 78 -4.73 -9.93 -4.87
C LEU A 78 -3.58 -10.92 -4.71
N TYR A 79 -2.43 -10.47 -4.20
CA TYR A 79 -1.29 -11.33 -3.88
C TYR A 79 -1.68 -12.41 -2.86
N ASN A 80 -2.40 -12.02 -1.80
CA ASN A 80 -2.87 -12.95 -0.78
C ASN A 80 -3.92 -13.95 -1.31
N GLN A 81 -4.69 -13.58 -2.34
CA GLN A 81 -5.57 -14.50 -3.07
C GLN A 81 -4.83 -15.43 -4.03
N GLY A 82 -3.52 -15.27 -4.23
CA GLY A 82 -2.74 -16.02 -5.21
C GLY A 82 -2.82 -15.49 -6.65
N LEU A 83 -3.48 -14.34 -6.85
CA LEU A 83 -3.66 -13.69 -8.15
C LEU A 83 -2.46 -12.81 -8.48
N TYR A 84 -1.30 -13.44 -8.67
CA TYR A 84 0.00 -12.75 -8.71
C TYR A 84 0.18 -11.84 -9.93
N LYS A 85 -0.39 -12.18 -11.09
CA LYS A 85 -0.28 -11.35 -12.30
C LYS A 85 -1.09 -10.07 -12.17
N GLU A 86 -2.32 -10.19 -11.65
CA GLU A 86 -3.22 -9.09 -11.35
C GLU A 86 -2.66 -8.20 -10.24
N ALA A 87 -2.06 -8.81 -9.21
CA ALA A 87 -1.36 -8.09 -8.15
C ALA A 87 -0.23 -7.24 -8.72
N LEU A 88 0.61 -7.78 -9.62
CA LEU A 88 1.70 -7.03 -10.26
C LEU A 88 1.16 -5.84 -11.06
N LYS A 89 0.15 -6.08 -11.91
CA LYS A 89 -0.47 -5.02 -12.71
C LYS A 89 -1.02 -3.90 -11.82
N THR A 90 -1.68 -4.27 -10.72
CA THR A 90 -2.24 -3.30 -9.76
C THR A 90 -1.13 -2.54 -9.02
N ALA A 91 -0.02 -3.21 -8.69
CA ALA A 91 1.13 -2.57 -8.06
C ALA A 91 1.81 -1.55 -8.99
N GLU A 92 1.90 -1.81 -10.30
CA GLU A 92 2.41 -0.84 -11.28
C GLU A 92 1.50 0.40 -11.38
N LEU A 93 0.17 0.21 -11.37
CA LEU A 93 -0.78 1.33 -11.34
C LEU A 93 -0.60 2.22 -10.11
N ALA A 94 -0.32 1.63 -8.94
CA ALA A 94 -0.05 2.39 -7.72
C ALA A 94 1.19 3.29 -7.88
N ARG A 95 2.25 2.79 -8.54
CA ARG A 95 3.51 3.50 -8.79
C ARG A 95 3.35 4.67 -9.76
N GLU A 96 2.44 4.57 -10.72
CA GLU A 96 2.20 5.60 -11.73
C GLU A 96 1.45 6.83 -11.19
N ILE A 97 0.95 6.78 -9.95
CA ILE A 97 0.21 7.90 -9.37
C ILE A 97 1.18 9.05 -9.03
N PRO A 98 1.00 10.27 -9.60
CA PRO A 98 2.02 11.33 -9.60
C PRO A 98 2.48 11.86 -8.24
N SER A 99 1.68 11.67 -7.19
CA SER A 99 2.04 12.05 -5.82
C SER A 99 2.27 10.81 -4.96
N PHE A 100 2.80 9.73 -5.52
CA PHE A 100 3.33 8.61 -4.73
C PHE A 100 4.66 9.00 -4.08
N SER A 101 4.68 10.10 -3.32
CA SER A 101 5.89 10.73 -2.78
C SER A 101 6.24 10.25 -1.37
N GLN A 102 5.41 9.43 -0.74
CA GLN A 102 5.69 8.88 0.57
C GLN A 102 6.70 7.73 0.50
N PRO A 103 7.91 7.88 1.07
CA PRO A 103 8.97 6.87 0.95
C PRO A 103 8.60 5.49 1.51
N LEU A 104 7.77 5.46 2.57
CA LEU A 104 7.35 4.21 3.20
C LEU A 104 6.35 3.42 2.34
N VAL A 105 5.40 4.13 1.71
CA VAL A 105 4.43 3.50 0.78
C VAL A 105 5.16 2.97 -0.46
N GLN A 106 6.17 3.71 -0.94
CA GLN A 106 7.06 3.23 -2.00
C GLN A 106 7.81 1.98 -1.60
N PHE A 107 8.40 1.95 -0.42
CA PHE A 107 9.17 0.82 0.08
C PHE A 107 8.31 -0.46 0.19
N ASP A 108 7.14 -0.36 0.82
CA ASP A 108 6.22 -1.48 0.97
C ASP A 108 5.73 -2.01 -0.40
N LEU A 109 5.50 -1.13 -1.37
CA LEU A 109 5.13 -1.51 -2.74
C LEU A 109 6.27 -2.26 -3.45
N GLN A 110 7.53 -1.86 -3.25
CA GLN A 110 8.66 -2.56 -3.86
C GLN A 110 8.86 -3.95 -3.22
N ILE A 111 8.74 -4.09 -1.90
CA ILE A 111 8.75 -5.39 -1.23
C ILE A 111 7.64 -6.30 -1.78
N LEU A 112 6.43 -5.76 -1.93
CA LEU A 112 5.31 -6.51 -2.52
C LEU A 112 5.66 -7.01 -3.92
N LYS A 113 6.25 -6.16 -4.77
CA LYS A 113 6.68 -6.56 -6.11
C LYS A 113 7.74 -7.65 -6.11
N VAL A 114 8.75 -7.56 -5.24
CA VAL A 114 9.76 -8.62 -5.05
C VAL A 114 9.08 -9.95 -4.72
N ASN A 115 8.13 -9.94 -3.78
CA ASN A 115 7.38 -11.15 -3.42
C ASN A 115 6.54 -11.70 -4.58
N ILE A 116 5.90 -10.82 -5.35
CA ILE A 116 5.14 -11.20 -6.55
C ILE A 116 6.08 -11.85 -7.59
N TYR A 117 7.22 -11.23 -7.91
CA TYR A 117 8.19 -11.80 -8.86
C TYR A 117 8.71 -13.16 -8.42
N ARG A 118 9.00 -13.34 -7.12
CA ARG A 118 9.38 -14.64 -6.55
C ARG A 118 8.30 -15.70 -6.75
N LYS A 119 7.02 -15.35 -6.51
CA LYS A 119 5.89 -16.28 -6.74
C LYS A 119 5.67 -16.61 -8.21
N LEU A 120 5.96 -15.66 -9.11
CA LEU A 120 5.95 -15.86 -10.55
C LEU A 120 7.20 -16.57 -11.10
N LYS A 121 8.16 -16.94 -10.23
CA LYS A 121 9.45 -17.56 -10.58
C LYS A 121 10.35 -16.67 -11.48
N MET A 122 10.12 -15.37 -11.45
CA MET A 122 10.95 -14.36 -12.13
C MET A 122 12.09 -13.95 -11.20
N TYR A 123 13.03 -14.87 -10.96
CA TYR A 123 14.02 -14.72 -9.89
C TYR A 123 15.06 -13.64 -10.16
N GLU A 124 15.47 -13.44 -11.41
CA GLU A 124 16.42 -12.39 -11.79
C GLU A 124 15.82 -10.99 -11.57
N ASP A 125 14.56 -10.79 -12.01
CA ASP A 125 13.83 -9.55 -11.77
C ASP A 125 13.59 -9.32 -10.27
N ALA A 126 13.27 -10.38 -9.52
CA ALA A 126 13.09 -10.30 -8.08
C ALA A 126 14.38 -9.88 -7.37
N LEU A 127 15.53 -10.43 -7.76
CA LEU A 127 16.84 -10.12 -7.19
C LEU A 127 17.22 -8.67 -7.49
N SER A 128 17.15 -8.25 -8.75
CA SER A 128 17.45 -6.87 -9.14
C SER A 128 16.57 -5.85 -8.41
N LYS A 129 15.28 -6.17 -8.20
CA LYS A 129 14.38 -5.31 -7.44
C LYS A 129 14.66 -5.30 -5.95
N ALA A 130 15.06 -6.44 -5.37
CA ALA A 130 15.46 -6.51 -3.96
C ALA A 130 16.73 -5.69 -3.68
N GLU A 131 17.72 -5.76 -4.57
CA GLU A 131 18.95 -4.96 -4.49
C GLU A 131 18.62 -3.46 -4.53
N GLN A 132 17.78 -3.04 -5.49
CA GLN A 132 17.27 -1.65 -5.54
C GLN A 132 16.52 -1.24 -4.26
N CYS A 133 15.76 -2.15 -3.62
CA CYS A 133 15.11 -1.85 -2.35
C CYS A 133 16.13 -1.56 -1.25
N ILE A 134 17.16 -2.40 -1.15
CA ILE A 134 18.20 -2.29 -0.12
C ILE A 134 19.00 -1.00 -0.31
N GLU A 135 19.42 -0.68 -1.53
CA GLU A 135 20.14 0.56 -1.85
C GLU A 135 19.31 1.82 -1.50
N ASN A 136 18.02 1.80 -1.85
CA ASN A 136 17.10 2.90 -1.50
C ASN A 136 16.81 2.97 0.01
N GLN A 137 16.81 1.85 0.72
CA GLN A 137 16.65 1.84 2.18
C GLN A 137 17.90 2.36 2.91
N LEU A 138 19.10 2.01 2.42
CA LEU A 138 20.38 2.47 2.96
C LEU A 138 20.59 3.98 2.78
N SER A 139 19.91 4.60 1.81
CA SER A 139 19.91 6.05 1.61
C SER A 139 18.84 6.80 2.43
N LEU A 140 17.93 6.11 3.13
CA LEU A 140 16.97 6.70 4.07
C LEU A 140 17.54 6.68 5.50
N PRO A 141 17.84 7.84 6.13
CA PRO A 141 18.59 7.92 7.38
C PRO A 141 17.90 7.32 8.63
N PHE A 142 16.63 6.91 8.52
CA PHE A 142 15.82 6.43 9.66
C PHE A 142 15.80 4.91 9.83
N LEU A 143 16.33 4.12 8.87
CA LEU A 143 16.36 2.65 8.94
C LEU A 143 17.77 2.07 9.16
N GLY A 144 18.80 2.91 9.19
CA GLY A 144 20.21 2.53 9.32
C GLY A 144 20.73 2.30 10.75
N GLN A 145 19.90 2.32 11.79
CA GLN A 145 20.31 1.90 13.14
C GLN A 145 20.03 0.40 13.38
N GLY A 146 20.33 -0.43 12.37
CA GLY A 146 20.59 -1.85 12.58
C GLY A 146 21.96 -1.98 13.20
N LYS A 147 22.01 -2.35 14.49
CA LYS A 147 23.22 -2.66 15.25
C LYS A 147 24.24 -3.41 14.39
N ASN A 148 25.46 -2.87 14.34
CA ASN A 148 26.65 -3.61 13.96
C ASN A 148 26.70 -4.90 14.79
N PHE A 149 26.43 -6.05 14.19
CA PHE A 149 26.91 -7.31 14.71
C PHE A 149 28.37 -7.44 14.26
N SER A 150 29.26 -6.81 15.02
CA SER A 150 30.68 -7.14 14.99
C SER A 150 30.83 -8.52 15.64
N ASN A 151 31.45 -9.45 14.89
CA ASN A 151 31.87 -10.77 15.36
C ASN A 151 32.75 -10.71 16.61
#